data_AF-A0AAV8GGC6-F1
#
_entry.id   AF-A0AAV8GGC6-F1
#
_cell.length_a   1.000
_cell.length_b   1.000
_cell.length_c   1.000
_cell.angle_alpha   90.00
_cell.angle_beta   90.00
_cell.angle_gamma   90.00
#
_symmetry.space_group_name_H-M   'P 1'
#
loop_
_entity.id
_entity.type
_entity.pdbx_description
1 polymer ?
#
loop_
_entity_poly.entity_id
_entity_poly.type
_entity_poly.pdbx_seq_one_letter_code
_entity_poly.pdbx_strand_id
1 'polypeptide(L)'
;MNEIVEIEDMEAPIFKSMLHFIYSDLVPDLEELKDDKDASVAMAQFLLVAADRYNLERLKKLCQIRICDLIDVNNVAITLTLAEQHNCSELKAACLKFIKPPEVLAAVALTDGFKHMILNCSEIIEELRKITKYSI
;
A
#
# COMPACT_ATOMS: atom_id res chain seq x y z
N MET A 1 -15.63 -23.21 -27.30
CA MET A 1 -14.20 -23.23 -26.91
C MET A 1 -14.14 -22.53 -25.58
N ASN A 2 -13.63 -23.19 -24.54
CA ASN A 2 -13.31 -22.50 -23.29
C ASN A 2 -11.89 -21.99 -23.45
N GLU A 3 -11.71 -20.67 -23.49
CA GLU A 3 -10.39 -20.05 -23.40
C GLU A 3 -9.96 -20.07 -21.92
N ILE A 4 -8.73 -20.53 -21.67
CA ILE A 4 -8.14 -20.57 -20.35
C ILE A 4 -7.21 -19.37 -20.22
N VAL A 5 -7.36 -18.60 -19.16
CA VAL A 5 -6.48 -17.48 -18.80
C VAL A 5 -5.77 -17.85 -17.50
N GLU A 6 -4.46 -17.99 -17.55
CA GLU A 6 -3.62 -18.28 -16.38
C GLU A 6 -3.19 -16.98 -15.69
N ILE A 7 -3.18 -16.99 -14.36
CA ILE A 7 -2.77 -15.87 -13.50
C ILE A 7 -1.78 -16.42 -12.48
N GLU A 8 -0.53 -15.98 -12.58
CA GLU A 8 0.58 -16.50 -11.76
C GLU A 8 1.06 -15.52 -10.69
N ASP A 9 0.80 -14.22 -10.87
CA ASP A 9 1.36 -13.12 -10.08
C ASP A 9 0.49 -12.69 -8.90
N MET A 10 -0.55 -13.46 -8.59
CA MET A 10 -1.54 -13.10 -7.58
C MET A 10 -1.94 -14.32 -6.77
N GLU A 11 -1.94 -14.15 -5.45
CA GLU A 11 -2.42 -15.19 -4.56
C GLU A 11 -3.94 -15.39 -4.71
N ALA A 12 -4.39 -16.64 -4.59
CA ALA A 12 -5.79 -17.01 -4.78
C ALA A 12 -6.79 -16.21 -3.92
N PRO A 13 -6.50 -15.88 -2.64
CA PRO A 13 -7.39 -15.05 -1.83
C PRO A 13 -7.56 -13.63 -2.38
N ILE A 14 -6.47 -13.03 -2.86
CA ILE A 14 -6.48 -11.68 -3.45
C ILE A 14 -7.27 -11.69 -4.75
N PHE A 15 -7.04 -12.71 -5.60
CA PHE A 15 -7.78 -12.86 -6.86
C PHE A 15 -9.27 -13.07 -6.62
N LYS A 16 -9.64 -13.90 -5.63
CA LYS A 16 -11.04 -14.12 -5.24
C LYS A 16 -11.69 -12.81 -4.80
N SER A 17 -11.01 -12.00 -4.00
CA SER A 17 -11.51 -10.70 -3.55
C SER A 17 -11.67 -9.71 -4.71
N MET A 18 -10.69 -9.67 -5.63
CA MET A 18 -10.77 -8.87 -6.85
C MET A 18 -11.96 -9.28 -7.73
N LEU A 19 -12.19 -10.59 -7.92
CA LEU A 19 -13.36 -11.09 -8.66
C LEU A 19 -14.66 -10.69 -7.96
N HIS A 20 -14.73 -10.79 -6.63
CA HIS A 20 -15.90 -10.37 -5.88
C HIS A 20 -16.21 -8.90 -6.15
N PHE A 21 -15.19 -8.04 -6.13
CA PHE A 21 -15.35 -6.64 -6.49
C PHE A 21 -15.86 -6.46 -7.92
N ILE A 22 -15.29 -7.14 -8.91
CA ILE A 22 -15.71 -7.01 -10.32
C ILE A 22 -17.20 -7.33 -10.50
N TYR A 23 -17.71 -8.34 -9.78
CA TYR A 23 -19.10 -8.79 -9.93
C TYR A 23 -20.10 -8.11 -9.00
N SER A 24 -19.66 -7.48 -7.91
CA SER A 24 -20.56 -6.93 -6.87
C SER A 24 -20.33 -5.46 -6.54
N ASP A 25 -19.21 -4.88 -6.97
CA ASP A 25 -18.74 -3.55 -6.59
C ASP A 25 -18.44 -3.38 -5.08
N LEU A 26 -18.31 -4.50 -4.35
CA LEU A 26 -18.02 -4.60 -2.92
C LEU A 26 -16.69 -5.32 -2.65
N VAL A 27 -16.08 -5.06 -1.49
CA VAL A 27 -14.87 -5.74 -1.02
C VAL A 27 -15.06 -6.26 0.42
N PRO A 28 -15.83 -7.33 0.63
CA PRO A 28 -16.16 -7.81 1.98
C PRO A 28 -14.94 -8.18 2.80
N ASP A 29 -13.87 -8.68 2.18
CA ASP A 29 -12.63 -9.04 2.89
C ASP A 29 -12.04 -7.87 3.68
N LEU A 30 -12.18 -6.62 3.21
CA LEU A 30 -11.70 -5.44 3.95
C LEU A 30 -12.55 -5.10 5.18
N GLU A 31 -13.82 -5.49 5.17
CA GLU A 31 -14.74 -5.32 6.31
C GLU A 31 -14.61 -6.47 7.30
N GLU A 32 -14.47 -7.70 6.81
CA GLU A 32 -14.26 -8.90 7.63
C GLU A 32 -12.94 -8.84 8.41
N LEU A 33 -11.89 -8.28 7.79
CA LEU A 33 -10.58 -8.13 8.42
C LEU A 33 -10.47 -6.87 9.28
N LYS A 34 -11.53 -6.09 9.48
CA LYS A 34 -11.40 -4.77 10.13
C LYS A 34 -10.83 -4.79 11.55
N ASP A 35 -11.05 -5.89 12.26
CA ASP A 35 -10.59 -6.09 13.64
C ASP A 35 -9.13 -6.57 13.71
N ASP A 36 -8.57 -7.04 12.59
CA ASP A 36 -7.16 -7.37 12.43
C ASP A 36 -6.49 -6.33 11.53
N LYS A 37 -5.88 -5.34 12.17
CA LYS A 37 -5.24 -4.22 11.46
C LYS A 37 -4.20 -4.69 10.45
N ASP A 38 -3.33 -5.63 10.84
CA ASP A 38 -2.21 -6.05 10.01
C ASP A 38 -2.70 -6.86 8.80
N ALA A 39 -3.65 -7.77 9.01
CA ALA A 39 -4.28 -8.51 7.92
C ALA A 39 -5.07 -7.59 6.99
N SER A 40 -5.79 -6.60 7.53
CA SER A 40 -6.53 -5.62 6.73
C SER A 40 -5.61 -4.76 5.87
N VAL A 41 -4.47 -4.31 6.40
CA VAL A 41 -3.48 -3.55 5.63
C VAL A 41 -2.86 -4.43 4.54
N ALA A 42 -2.45 -5.65 4.87
CA ALA A 42 -1.87 -6.58 3.90
C ALA A 42 -2.82 -6.88 2.74
N MET A 43 -4.09 -7.21 3.03
CA MET A 43 -5.13 -7.44 2.02
C MET A 43 -5.31 -6.20 1.14
N ALA A 44 -5.41 -5.01 1.73
CA ALA A 44 -5.57 -3.77 0.97
C ALA A 44 -4.35 -3.45 0.10
N GLN A 45 -3.12 -3.71 0.57
CA GLN A 45 -1.89 -3.52 -0.20
C GLN A 45 -1.83 -4.46 -1.41
N PHE A 46 -2.10 -5.77 -1.22
CA PHE A 46 -2.13 -6.71 -2.34
C PHE A 46 -3.24 -6.40 -3.35
N LEU A 47 -4.42 -6.01 -2.86
CA LEU A 47 -5.51 -5.57 -3.75
C LEU A 47 -5.19 -4.27 -4.48
N LEU A 48 -4.42 -3.35 -3.90
CA LEU A 48 -3.97 -2.15 -4.59
C LEU A 48 -3.07 -2.51 -5.78
N VAL A 49 -2.11 -3.42 -5.59
CA VAL A 49 -1.23 -3.92 -6.65
C VAL A 49 -2.05 -4.59 -7.75
N ALA A 50 -2.99 -5.46 -7.37
CA ALA A 50 -3.91 -6.13 -8.30
C ALA A 50 -4.77 -5.11 -9.07
N ALA A 51 -5.38 -4.17 -8.37
CA ALA A 51 -6.27 -3.18 -8.97
C ALA A 51 -5.53 -2.27 -9.96
N ASP A 52 -4.29 -1.89 -9.67
CA ASP A 52 -3.45 -1.14 -10.61
C ASP A 52 -3.14 -1.98 -11.86
N ARG A 53 -2.72 -3.23 -11.70
CA ARG A 53 -2.41 -4.14 -12.82
C ARG A 53 -3.60 -4.37 -13.76
N TYR A 54 -4.80 -4.52 -13.21
CA TYR A 54 -6.02 -4.78 -13.97
C TYR A 54 -6.86 -3.52 -14.25
N ASN A 55 -6.30 -2.33 -13.97
CA ASN A 55 -6.92 -1.03 -14.24
C ASN A 55 -8.32 -0.85 -13.59
N LEU A 56 -8.48 -1.37 -12.36
CA LEU A 56 -9.68 -1.28 -11.53
C LEU A 56 -9.62 -0.05 -10.63
N GLU A 57 -9.74 1.15 -11.22
CA GLU A 57 -9.54 2.43 -10.52
C GLU A 57 -10.35 2.62 -9.24
N ARG A 58 -11.61 2.18 -9.23
CA ARG A 58 -12.47 2.28 -8.03
C ARG A 58 -11.97 1.38 -6.90
N LEU A 59 -11.56 0.15 -7.20
CA LEU A 59 -10.96 -0.76 -6.22
C LEU A 59 -9.64 -0.18 -5.70
N LYS A 60 -8.78 0.30 -6.60
CA LYS A 60 -7.52 0.95 -6.25
C LYS A 60 -7.74 2.10 -5.25
N LYS A 61 -8.78 2.91 -5.45
CA LYS A 61 -9.14 4.02 -4.54
C LYS A 61 -9.65 3.54 -3.18
N LEU A 62 -10.48 2.49 -3.15
CA LEU A 62 -10.94 1.89 -1.89
C LEU A 62 -9.78 1.34 -1.06
N CYS A 63 -8.83 0.66 -1.70
CA CYS A 63 -7.62 0.18 -1.06
C CYS A 63 -6.79 1.33 -0.49
N GLN A 64 -6.59 2.42 -1.24
CA GLN A 64 -5.87 3.60 -0.75
C GLN A 64 -6.52 4.22 0.49
N ILE A 65 -7.85 4.37 0.50
CA ILE A 65 -8.59 4.89 1.67
C ILE A 65 -8.34 3.98 2.88
N ARG A 66 -8.52 2.67 2.69
CA ARG A 66 -8.34 1.71 3.77
C ARG A 66 -6.93 1.72 4.35
N ILE A 67 -5.91 1.80 3.49
CA ILE A 67 -4.52 1.85 3.93
C ILE A 67 -4.23 3.17 4.65
N CYS A 68 -4.71 4.31 4.13
CA CYS A 68 -4.57 5.63 4.76
C CYS A 68 -5.07 5.65 6.21
N ASP A 69 -6.22 5.01 6.48
CA ASP A 69 -6.82 4.96 7.82
C ASP A 69 -6.00 4.12 8.81
N LEU A 70 -5.13 3.24 8.31
CA LEU A 70 -4.38 2.26 9.10
C LEU A 70 -2.87 2.51 9.11
N ILE A 71 -2.38 3.63 8.55
CA ILE A 71 -0.95 3.95 8.54
C ILE A 71 -0.38 3.93 9.97
N ASP A 72 0.78 3.28 10.13
CA ASP A 72 1.58 3.30 11.34
C ASP A 72 3.08 3.20 11.06
N VAL A 73 3.87 3.20 12.14
CA VAL A 73 5.34 3.15 12.09
C VAL A 73 5.85 1.90 11.36
N ASN A 74 5.17 0.76 11.46
CA ASN A 74 5.63 -0.50 10.90
C ASN A 74 5.28 -0.62 9.41
N ASN A 75 4.14 -0.07 9.00
CA ASN A 75 3.63 -0.23 7.64
C ASN A 75 3.92 0.96 6.70
N VAL A 76 4.29 2.13 7.23
CA VAL A 76 4.40 3.36 6.42
C VAL A 76 5.50 3.28 5.37
N ALA A 77 6.61 2.60 5.64
CA ALA A 77 7.70 2.45 4.66
C ALA A 77 7.28 1.58 3.46
N ILE A 78 6.62 0.44 3.74
CA ILE A 78 6.09 -0.46 2.70
C ILE A 78 5.00 0.28 1.90
N THR A 79 4.10 0.97 2.60
CA THR A 79 3.02 1.73 1.98
C THR A 79 3.53 2.87 1.10
N LEU A 80 4.55 3.61 1.54
CA LEU A 80 5.17 4.68 0.77
C LEU A 80 5.82 4.13 -0.51
N THR A 81 6.49 2.98 -0.41
CA THR A 81 7.08 2.29 -1.56
C THR A 81 6.00 1.89 -2.57
N LEU A 82 4.91 1.28 -2.12
CA LEU A 82 3.79 0.89 -2.97
C LEU A 82 3.11 2.11 -3.60
N ALA A 83 2.93 3.19 -2.84
CA ALA A 83 2.32 4.41 -3.33
C ALA A 83 3.14 5.04 -4.47
N GLU A 84 4.47 4.99 -4.38
CA GLU A 84 5.36 5.40 -5.47
C GLU A 84 5.24 4.49 -6.69
N GLN A 85 5.38 3.18 -6.48
CA GLN A 85 5.38 2.18 -7.57
C GLN A 85 4.08 2.20 -8.38
N HIS A 86 2.95 2.44 -7.72
CA HIS A 86 1.62 2.41 -8.32
C HIS A 86 1.03 3.81 -8.56
N ASN A 87 1.85 4.86 -8.53
CA ASN A 87 1.43 6.25 -8.80
C ASN A 87 0.23 6.73 -7.96
N CYS A 88 0.16 6.32 -6.69
CA CYS A 88 -0.88 6.71 -5.74
C CYS A 88 -0.48 7.99 -5.00
N SER A 89 -0.63 9.14 -5.65
CA SER A 89 -0.17 10.45 -5.12
C SER A 89 -0.83 10.85 -3.79
N GLU A 90 -2.11 10.56 -3.60
CA GLU A 90 -2.83 10.85 -2.35
C GLU A 90 -2.29 10.01 -1.18
N LEU A 91 -2.09 8.70 -1.40
CA LEU A 91 -1.52 7.79 -0.42
C LEU A 91 -0.07 8.16 -0.08
N LYS A 92 0.74 8.49 -1.09
CA LYS A 92 2.11 8.97 -0.92
C LYS A 92 2.14 10.22 -0.03
N ALA A 93 1.29 11.20 -0.29
CA ALA A 93 1.20 12.42 0.50
C ALA A 93 0.80 12.13 1.96
N ALA A 94 -0.12 11.19 2.20
CA ALA A 94 -0.51 10.75 3.53
C ALA A 94 0.67 10.12 4.30
N CYS A 95 1.43 9.21 3.66
CA CYS A 95 2.63 8.62 4.24
C CYS A 95 3.69 9.66 4.59
N LEU A 96 3.98 10.58 3.68
CA LEU A 96 4.96 11.65 3.90
C LEU A 96 4.53 12.59 5.04
N LYS A 97 3.23 12.90 5.14
CA LYS A 97 2.68 13.68 6.25
C LYS A 97 2.82 12.93 7.59
N PHE A 98 2.64 11.62 7.59
CA PHE A 98 2.81 10.78 8.78
C PHE A 98 4.27 10.70 9.25
N ILE A 99 5.23 10.56 8.33
CA ILE A 99 6.67 10.47 8.64
C ILE A 99 7.27 11.81 9.07
N LYS A 100 6.65 12.93 8.70
CA LYS A 100 7.19 14.29 8.91
C LYS A 100 7.66 14.60 10.34
N PRO A 101 6.97 14.21 11.43
CA PRO A 101 7.45 14.46 12.78
C PRO A 101 8.75 13.70 13.08
N PRO A 102 9.77 14.34 13.66
CA PRO A 102 11.10 13.72 13.85
C PRO A 102 11.07 12.48 14.74
N GLU A 103 10.17 12.44 15.73
CA GLU A 103 9.97 11.27 16.60
C GLU A 103 9.47 10.05 15.81
N VAL A 104 8.53 10.28 14.89
CA VAL A 104 7.98 9.24 14.02
C VAL A 104 9.03 8.79 13.01
N LEU A 105 9.74 9.74 12.38
CA LEU A 105 10.84 9.41 11.47
C LEU A 105 11.90 8.53 12.15
N ALA A 106 12.30 8.88 13.39
CA ALA A 106 13.26 8.10 14.15
C ALA A 106 12.75 6.67 14.44
N ALA A 107 11.47 6.53 14.80
CA ALA A 107 10.86 5.22 15.03
C ALA A 107 10.78 4.39 13.73
N VAL A 108 10.36 5.01 12.62
CA VAL A 108 10.28 4.37 11.30
C VAL A 108 11.67 3.96 10.82
N ALA A 109 12.71 4.76 11.06
CA ALA A 109 14.08 4.47 10.65
C ALA A 109 14.67 3.20 11.29
N LEU A 110 14.13 2.77 12.44
CA LEU A 110 14.54 1.53 13.10
C LEU A 110 13.89 0.28 12.47
N THR A 111 12.79 0.44 11.74
CA THR A 111 12.06 -0.67 11.10
C THR A 111 12.84 -1.25 9.93
N ASP A 112 12.73 -2.56 9.75
CA ASP A 112 13.38 -3.23 8.62
C ASP A 112 12.74 -2.83 7.28
N GLY A 113 11.44 -2.50 7.28
CA GLY A 113 10.75 -1.96 6.11
C GLY A 113 11.38 -0.67 5.60
N PHE A 114 11.77 0.25 6.49
CA PHE A 114 12.43 1.49 6.10
C PHE A 114 13.85 1.27 5.58
N LYS A 115 14.62 0.37 6.20
CA LYS A 115 15.96 -0.01 5.71
C LYS A 115 15.86 -0.58 4.29
N HIS A 116 14.90 -1.48 4.05
CA HIS A 116 14.67 -2.06 2.74
C HIS A 116 14.22 -1.01 1.70
N MET A 117 13.38 -0.06 2.10
CA MET A 117 12.95 1.05 1.24
C MET A 117 14.14 1.92 0.81
N ILE A 118 15.04 2.27 1.74
CA ILE A 118 16.25 3.07 1.42
C ILE A 118 17.16 2.34 0.43
N LEU A 119 17.30 1.01 0.55
CA LEU A 119 18.18 0.26 -0.34
C LEU A 119 17.65 0.17 -1.78
N ASN A 120 16.33 0.22 -1.96
CA ASN A 120 15.69 -0.08 -3.24
C ASN A 120 15.05 1.13 -3.94
N CYS A 121 14.86 2.28 -3.27
CA CYS A 121 14.14 3.42 -3.82
C CYS A 121 14.89 4.75 -3.61
N SER A 122 15.71 5.16 -4.59
CA SER A 122 16.49 6.40 -4.54
C SER A 122 15.62 7.66 -4.59
N GLU A 123 14.50 7.63 -5.32
CA GLU A 123 13.62 8.80 -5.53
C GLU A 123 12.87 9.19 -4.24
N ILE A 124 12.38 8.20 -3.50
CA ILE A 124 11.69 8.41 -2.21
C ILE A 124 12.63 9.06 -1.18
N ILE A 125 13.92 8.68 -1.18
CA ILE A 125 14.92 9.25 -0.27
C ILE A 125 15.12 10.74 -0.54
N GLU A 126 15.22 11.13 -1.82
CA GLU A 126 15.39 12.54 -2.20
C GLU A 126 14.21 13.39 -1.75
N GLU A 127 12.98 12.86 -1.80
CA GLU A 127 11.81 13.55 -1.27
C GLU A 127 11.80 13.63 0.25
N LEU A 128 12.14 12.54 0.94
CA LEU A 128 12.25 12.54 2.40
C LEU A 128 13.26 13.59 2.88
N ARG A 129 14.43 13.69 2.22
CA ARG A 129 15.45 14.71 2.49
C ARG A 129 14.91 16.14 2.39
N LYS A 130 14.07 16.42 1.39
CA LYS A 130 13.46 17.75 1.20
C LYS A 130 12.45 18.09 2.31
N ILE A 131 11.75 17.08 2.83
CA ILE A 131 10.68 17.26 3.81
C ILE A 131 11.22 17.37 5.24
N THR A 132 12.32 16.68 5.56
CA THR A 132 12.89 16.62 6.92
C THR A 132 13.87 17.76 7.23
N LYS A 133 14.30 18.55 6.24
CA LYS A 133 15.21 19.70 6.34
C LYS A 133 16.55 19.51 7.08
N TYR A 134 16.86 18.33 7.64
CA TYR A 134 18.16 17.97 8.20
C TYR A 134 18.40 16.46 8.06
N SER A 135 19.67 16.12 7.80
CA SER A 135 20.24 14.81 7.43
C SER A 135 19.59 13.56 8.03
N ILE A 136 19.29 12.59 7.15
CA ILE A 136 19.47 11.15 7.44
C ILE A 136 20.95 10.84 7.21
#